data_AF-A0A0G4P141-F1
#
_entry.id   AF-A0A0G4P141-F1
#
_cell.length_a   1.000
_cell.length_b   1.000
_cell.length_c   1.000
_cell.angle_alpha   90.00
_cell.angle_beta   90.00
_cell.angle_gamma   90.00
#
_symmetry.space_group_name_H-M   'P 1'
#
loop_
_entity.id
_entity.type
_entity.pdbx_description
1 polymer ?
#
loop_
_entity_poly.entity_id
_entity_poly.type
_entity_poly.pdbx_seq_one_letter_code
_entity_poly.pdbx_strand_id
1 'polypeptide(L)'
;MNGPRHFVDDEGHYIKPHTILDTGDAAVVVHREDVAIKMAIVYKNDTLEKVEENRSKIRREQEVWRRIQPKFDSPVEGIVHCLALRGDTIEMRYMSGGTLSKWLKSRARPSIDLQRQWFRQLTIGLHNLHQRRIIHSDILTRNILLDGSLNVAICDLGASSIMPIDTIMEDTVDEYNCSIWTDICQLGLVFYEIVTGRETGISLYDNSGGDNSVARFPSRHILPPVGTRIWARDIIETCWREGGYGAAGAAGILAKLDKFQGWCRRYDVSSIRV
;
A
#
# COMPACT_ATOMS: atom_id res chain seq x y z
N MET A 1 6.13 -36.35 10.84
CA MET A 1 6.21 -35.78 9.47
C MET A 1 4.87 -35.16 9.15
N ASN A 2 4.74 -33.85 9.27
CA ASN A 2 3.49 -33.16 8.94
C ASN A 2 3.43 -32.99 7.42
N GLY A 3 2.44 -33.60 6.78
CA GLY A 3 2.18 -33.42 5.34
C GLY A 3 1.89 -31.95 5.00
N PRO A 4 1.78 -31.63 3.70
CA PRO A 4 1.49 -30.26 3.26
C PRO A 4 0.23 -29.73 3.95
N ARG A 5 0.36 -28.59 4.64
CA ARG A 5 -0.79 -27.93 5.28
C ARG A 5 -1.66 -27.34 4.17
N HIS A 6 -2.84 -27.92 3.99
CA HIS A 6 -3.81 -27.43 3.02
C HIS A 6 -4.83 -26.53 3.71
N PHE A 7 -5.03 -25.35 3.16
CA PHE A 7 -6.10 -24.44 3.58
C PHE A 7 -7.46 -25.02 3.22
N VAL A 8 -8.45 -24.75 4.05
CA VAL A 8 -9.86 -25.01 3.74
C VAL A 8 -10.64 -23.70 3.66
N ASP A 9 -11.65 -23.65 2.80
CA ASP A 9 -12.60 -22.54 2.77
C ASP A 9 -13.67 -22.67 3.87
N ASP A 10 -14.60 -21.72 3.95
CA ASP A 10 -15.66 -21.69 4.96
C ASP A 10 -16.62 -22.90 4.89
N GLU A 11 -16.62 -23.64 3.78
CA GLU A 11 -17.39 -24.88 3.60
C GLU A 11 -16.59 -26.13 3.97
N GLY A 12 -15.31 -25.97 4.35
CA GLY A 12 -14.40 -27.06 4.68
C GLY A 12 -13.76 -27.73 3.45
N HIS A 13 -13.93 -27.16 2.25
CA HIS A 13 -13.30 -27.67 1.03
C HIS A 13 -11.86 -27.20 0.92
N TYR A 14 -10.98 -28.06 0.41
CA TYR A 14 -9.58 -27.69 0.20
C TYR A 14 -9.44 -26.61 -0.87
N ILE A 15 -8.70 -25.56 -0.54
CA ILE A 15 -8.32 -24.52 -1.48
C ILE A 15 -7.24 -25.07 -2.42
N LYS A 16 -7.45 -24.90 -3.72
CA LYS A 16 -6.54 -25.38 -4.76
C LYS A 16 -5.26 -24.52 -4.74
N PRO A 17 -4.04 -25.11 -4.68
CA PRO A 17 -2.82 -24.32 -4.57
C PRO A 17 -2.60 -23.29 -5.69
N HIS A 18 -3.00 -23.60 -6.93
CA HIS A 18 -2.84 -22.70 -8.08
C HIS A 18 -3.76 -21.48 -8.06
N THR A 19 -4.79 -21.46 -7.20
CA THR A 19 -5.65 -20.28 -7.04
C THR A 19 -5.10 -19.32 -5.99
N ILE A 20 -4.10 -19.71 -5.21
CA ILE A 20 -3.55 -18.86 -4.13
C ILE A 20 -2.68 -17.77 -4.75
N LEU A 21 -3.06 -16.52 -4.50
CA LEU A 21 -2.31 -15.33 -4.92
C LEU A 21 -1.27 -14.92 -3.88
N ASP A 22 -1.66 -15.01 -2.60
CA ASP A 22 -0.83 -14.62 -1.47
C ASP A 22 -1.25 -15.33 -0.17
N THR A 23 -0.35 -15.38 0.80
CA THR A 23 -0.59 -15.94 2.14
C THR A 23 0.15 -15.09 3.17
N GLY A 24 -0.61 -14.52 4.11
CA GLY A 24 -0.08 -13.81 5.27
C GLY A 24 -0.22 -14.62 6.56
N ASP A 25 -0.08 -13.94 7.70
CA ASP A 25 -0.10 -14.60 9.01
C ASP A 25 -1.49 -15.14 9.41
N ALA A 26 -2.55 -14.47 8.97
CA ALA A 26 -3.93 -14.77 9.36
C ALA A 26 -4.88 -14.92 8.18
N ALA A 27 -4.42 -14.59 6.96
CA ALA A 27 -5.27 -14.52 5.79
C ALA A 27 -4.62 -15.18 4.58
N VAL A 28 -5.45 -15.81 3.75
CA VAL A 28 -5.08 -16.31 2.42
C VAL A 28 -5.86 -15.50 1.38
N VAL A 29 -5.21 -15.16 0.28
CA VAL A 29 -5.84 -14.50 -0.85
C VAL A 29 -5.93 -15.47 -2.01
N VAL A 30 -7.15 -15.69 -2.52
CA VAL A 30 -7.41 -16.63 -3.60
C VAL A 30 -8.04 -15.94 -4.80
N HIS A 31 -7.65 -16.39 -5.98
CA HIS A 31 -8.17 -15.95 -7.25
C HIS A 31 -9.37 -16.79 -7.68
N ARG A 32 -10.49 -16.14 -8.00
CA ARG A 32 -11.66 -16.76 -8.64
C ARG A 32 -12.14 -15.84 -9.75
N GLU A 33 -11.98 -16.27 -11.00
CA GLU A 33 -12.34 -15.49 -12.21
C GLU A 33 -11.65 -14.12 -12.29
N ASP A 34 -12.35 -13.03 -12.01
CA ASP A 34 -11.82 -11.65 -11.99
C ASP A 34 -11.80 -11.05 -10.57
N VAL A 35 -11.92 -11.90 -9.56
CA VAL A 35 -12.01 -11.54 -8.14
C VAL A 35 -10.84 -12.12 -7.35
N ALA A 36 -10.21 -11.28 -6.53
CA ALA A 36 -9.32 -11.69 -5.46
C ALA A 36 -10.11 -11.70 -4.14
N ILE A 37 -10.19 -12.86 -3.48
CA ILE A 37 -10.93 -13.04 -2.24
C ILE A 37 -9.93 -13.24 -1.11
N LYS A 38 -9.92 -12.31 -0.15
CA LYS A 38 -9.15 -12.44 1.10
C LYS A 38 -10.05 -13.07 2.16
N MET A 39 -9.58 -14.13 2.79
CA MET A 39 -10.30 -14.87 3.83
C MET A 39 -9.35 -15.37 4.91
N ALA A 40 -9.89 -15.70 6.08
CA ALA A 40 -9.11 -16.23 7.19
C ALA A 40 -8.42 -17.54 6.82
N ILE A 41 -7.19 -17.74 7.31
CA ILE A 41 -6.52 -19.04 7.24
C ILE A 41 -7.24 -20.01 8.17
N VAL A 42 -7.62 -21.16 7.62
CA VAL A 42 -8.20 -22.28 8.35
C VAL A 42 -7.50 -23.57 7.92
N TYR A 43 -6.95 -24.31 8.88
CA TYR A 43 -6.49 -25.68 8.69
C TYR A 43 -7.45 -26.67 9.35
N LYS A 44 -7.56 -27.90 8.81
CA LYS A 44 -8.46 -28.94 9.33
C LYS A 44 -8.30 -29.26 10.83
N ASN A 45 -7.10 -29.04 11.37
CA ASN A 45 -6.77 -29.35 12.77
C ASN A 45 -6.61 -28.09 13.63
N ASP A 46 -6.99 -26.91 13.12
CA ASP A 46 -6.96 -25.69 13.92
C ASP A 46 -8.04 -25.72 15.00
N THR A 47 -7.75 -25.09 16.13
CA THR A 47 -8.74 -24.85 17.16
C THR A 47 -9.75 -23.81 16.70
N LEU A 48 -10.98 -23.89 17.19
CA LEU A 48 -12.01 -22.87 16.92
C LEU A 48 -11.56 -21.46 17.33
N GLU A 49 -10.83 -21.37 18.45
CA GLU A 49 -10.22 -20.13 18.93
C GLU A 49 -9.24 -19.54 17.90
N LYS A 50 -8.36 -20.36 17.31
CA LYS A 50 -7.39 -19.89 16.32
C LYS A 50 -8.06 -19.40 15.04
N VAL A 51 -9.08 -20.12 14.59
CA VAL A 51 -9.89 -19.72 13.44
C VAL A 51 -10.60 -18.40 13.71
N GLU A 52 -11.17 -18.23 14.90
CA GLU A 52 -11.84 -17.00 15.31
C GLU A 52 -10.88 -15.81 15.42
N GLU A 53 -9.66 -15.99 15.92
CA GLU A 53 -8.62 -14.95 15.90
C GLU A 53 -8.34 -14.47 14.47
N ASN A 54 -8.19 -15.40 13.52
CA ASN A 54 -7.92 -15.07 12.12
C ASN A 54 -9.12 -14.34 11.49
N ARG A 55 -10.34 -14.81 11.75
CA ARG A 55 -11.59 -14.16 11.27
C ARG A 55 -11.79 -12.78 11.87
N SER A 56 -11.46 -12.59 13.14
CA SER A 56 -11.50 -11.29 13.82
C SER A 56 -10.58 -10.27 13.13
N LYS A 57 -9.39 -10.69 12.68
CA LYS A 57 -8.49 -9.84 11.89
C LYS A 57 -9.08 -9.43 10.54
N ILE A 58 -9.77 -10.35 9.84
CA ILE A 58 -10.49 -10.01 8.60
C ILE A 58 -11.60 -8.99 8.87
N ARG A 59 -12.43 -9.22 9.91
CA ARG A 59 -13.49 -8.28 10.30
C ARG A 59 -12.96 -6.90 10.68
N ARG A 60 -11.81 -6.82 11.36
CA ARG A 60 -11.13 -5.55 11.66
C ARG A 60 -10.77 -4.80 10.38
N GLU A 61 -10.18 -5.49 9.40
CA GLU A 61 -9.85 -4.90 8.11
C GLU A 61 -11.11 -4.47 7.32
N GLN A 62 -12.20 -5.25 7.40
CA GLN A 62 -13.49 -4.88 6.80
C GLN A 62 -14.00 -3.53 7.31
N GLU A 63 -13.78 -3.16 8.58
CA GLU A 63 -14.17 -1.83 9.07
C GLU A 63 -13.43 -0.70 8.35
N VAL A 64 -12.16 -0.92 8.00
CA VAL A 64 -11.37 0.05 7.22
C VAL A 64 -11.96 0.17 5.81
N TRP A 65 -12.33 -0.95 5.19
CA TRP A 65 -13.02 -0.96 3.89
C TRP A 65 -14.36 -0.22 3.93
N ARG A 66 -15.16 -0.40 4.98
CA ARG A 66 -16.43 0.32 5.16
C ARG A 66 -16.21 1.83 5.31
N ARG A 67 -15.14 2.25 5.99
CA ARG A 67 -14.78 3.67 6.12
C ARG A 67 -14.31 4.26 4.78
N ILE A 68 -13.47 3.54 4.05
CA ILE A 68 -12.86 4.08 2.83
C ILE A 68 -13.81 4.11 1.64
N GLN A 69 -14.61 3.05 1.48
CA GLN A 69 -15.48 2.81 0.34
C GLN A 69 -16.89 2.38 0.81
N PRO A 70 -17.68 3.29 1.38
CA PRO A 70 -19.01 2.98 1.93
C PRO A 70 -20.02 2.52 0.87
N LYS A 71 -19.73 2.76 -0.42
CA LYS A 71 -20.52 2.27 -1.55
C LYS A 71 -19.63 1.50 -2.51
N PHE A 72 -19.89 0.20 -2.70
CA PHE A 72 -19.06 -0.67 -3.53
C PHE A 72 -19.16 -0.41 -5.04
N ASP A 73 -20.08 0.42 -5.50
CA ASP A 73 -20.18 0.88 -6.89
C ASP A 73 -19.29 2.11 -7.18
N SER A 74 -18.68 2.69 -6.15
CA SER A 74 -17.97 3.95 -6.20
C SER A 74 -16.51 3.75 -5.79
N PRO A 75 -15.63 3.25 -6.68
CA PRO A 75 -14.24 2.96 -6.38
C PRO A 75 -13.47 4.22 -5.95
N VAL A 76 -12.53 4.05 -5.01
CA VAL A 76 -11.62 5.11 -4.57
C VAL A 76 -10.34 5.09 -5.39
N GLU A 77 -10.02 6.20 -6.06
CA GLU A 77 -8.81 6.29 -6.89
C GLU A 77 -7.54 6.00 -6.07
N GLY A 78 -6.65 5.18 -6.64
CA GLY A 78 -5.37 4.80 -6.02
C GLY A 78 -5.47 3.70 -4.96
N ILE A 79 -6.67 3.17 -4.67
CA ILE A 79 -6.92 2.03 -3.79
C ILE A 79 -7.53 0.88 -4.59
N VAL A 80 -7.19 -0.37 -4.26
CA VAL A 80 -7.81 -1.53 -4.91
C VAL A 80 -9.32 -1.50 -4.69
N HIS A 81 -10.08 -1.78 -5.75
CA HIS A 81 -11.53 -1.73 -5.70
C HIS A 81 -12.09 -2.90 -4.87
N CYS A 82 -12.71 -2.59 -3.73
CA CYS A 82 -13.49 -3.55 -2.95
C CYS A 82 -14.84 -3.80 -3.63
N LEU A 83 -15.12 -5.03 -4.01
CA LEU A 83 -16.35 -5.42 -4.71
C LEU A 83 -17.46 -5.77 -3.73
N ALA A 84 -17.13 -6.46 -2.64
CA ALA A 84 -18.08 -6.82 -1.60
C ALA A 84 -17.38 -7.25 -0.31
N LEU A 85 -18.10 -7.16 0.79
CA LEU A 85 -17.76 -7.78 2.06
C LEU A 85 -18.82 -8.85 2.35
N ARG A 86 -18.43 -10.14 2.38
CA ARG A 86 -19.37 -11.26 2.55
C ARG A 86 -18.89 -12.18 3.66
N GLY A 87 -19.69 -12.33 4.72
CA GLY A 87 -19.23 -13.04 5.92
C GLY A 87 -17.87 -12.49 6.39
N ASP A 88 -16.92 -13.39 6.66
CA ASP A 88 -15.55 -13.05 7.03
C ASP A 88 -14.59 -13.05 5.82
N THR A 89 -15.06 -12.51 4.68
CA THR A 89 -14.27 -12.37 3.45
C THR A 89 -14.31 -10.94 2.89
N ILE A 90 -13.27 -10.58 2.17
CA ILE A 90 -13.15 -9.31 1.43
C ILE A 90 -12.94 -9.68 -0.04
N GLU A 91 -13.91 -9.35 -0.89
CA GLU A 91 -13.85 -9.53 -2.34
C GLU A 91 -13.31 -8.25 -2.97
N MET A 92 -12.21 -8.34 -3.70
CA MET A 92 -11.54 -7.22 -4.37
C MET A 92 -11.41 -7.53 -5.86
N ARG A 93 -11.33 -6.47 -6.67
CA ARG A 93 -10.95 -6.62 -8.08
C ARG A 93 -9.59 -7.32 -8.17
N TYR A 94 -9.50 -8.34 -9.01
CA TYR A 94 -8.22 -8.98 -9.31
C TYR A 94 -7.29 -8.02 -10.08
N MET A 95 -6.06 -7.89 -9.59
CA MET A 95 -5.03 -7.03 -10.16
C MET A 95 -3.99 -7.91 -10.88
N SER A 96 -4.22 -8.15 -12.17
CA SER A 96 -3.51 -9.16 -12.97
C SER A 96 -2.01 -8.94 -13.16
N GLY A 97 -1.52 -7.72 -12.90
CA GLY A 97 -0.09 -7.40 -12.94
C GLY A 97 0.68 -7.83 -11.69
N GLY A 98 -0.02 -8.31 -10.65
CA GLY A 98 0.59 -8.74 -9.39
C GLY A 98 1.14 -7.57 -8.58
N THR A 99 2.04 -7.87 -7.63
CA THR A 99 2.66 -6.84 -6.78
C THR A 99 3.72 -6.03 -7.52
N LEU A 100 3.86 -4.76 -7.16
CA LEU A 100 4.91 -3.89 -7.67
C LEU A 100 6.30 -4.41 -7.31
N SER A 101 6.47 -5.04 -6.14
CA SER A 101 7.71 -5.71 -5.76
C SER A 101 8.11 -6.82 -6.73
N LYS A 102 7.18 -7.68 -7.16
CA LYS A 102 7.44 -8.73 -8.16
C LYS A 102 7.69 -8.12 -9.54
N TRP A 103 6.98 -7.06 -9.90
CA TRP A 103 7.17 -6.35 -11.17
C TRP A 103 8.57 -5.73 -11.26
N LEU A 104 9.02 -5.00 -10.23
CA LEU A 104 10.34 -4.36 -10.21
C LEU A 104 11.50 -5.37 -10.22
N LYS A 105 11.31 -6.56 -9.62
CA LYS A 105 12.31 -7.64 -9.63
C LYS A 105 12.45 -8.33 -11.00
N SER A 106 11.38 -8.39 -11.78
CA SER A 106 11.33 -9.17 -13.02
C SER A 106 11.57 -8.35 -14.29
N ARG A 107 11.60 -7.02 -14.19
CA ARG A 107 11.62 -6.12 -15.36
C ARG A 107 12.69 -5.05 -15.26
N ALA A 108 12.95 -4.42 -16.40
CA ALA A 108 13.77 -3.21 -16.45
C ALA A 108 13.08 -2.07 -15.69
N ARG A 109 13.89 -1.08 -15.30
CA ARG A 109 13.39 0.14 -14.65
C ARG A 109 12.28 0.79 -15.49
N PRO A 110 11.16 1.20 -14.87
CA PRO A 110 10.06 1.85 -15.58
C PRO A 110 10.53 3.15 -16.22
N SER A 111 9.90 3.57 -17.33
CA SER A 111 10.15 4.87 -17.94
C SER A 111 9.80 6.01 -16.97
N ILE A 112 10.38 7.19 -17.14
CA ILE A 112 10.08 8.35 -16.29
C ILE A 112 8.58 8.68 -16.29
N ASP A 113 7.90 8.53 -17.43
CA ASP A 113 6.46 8.81 -17.51
C ASP A 113 5.63 7.78 -16.72
N LEU A 114 6.00 6.50 -16.77
CA LEU A 114 5.36 5.47 -15.96
C LEU A 114 5.64 5.68 -14.47
N GLN A 115 6.87 6.10 -14.11
CA GLN A 115 7.22 6.48 -12.74
C GLN A 115 6.34 7.64 -12.24
N ARG A 116 6.13 8.67 -13.06
CA ARG A 116 5.27 9.83 -12.73
C ARG A 116 3.82 9.42 -12.55
N GLN A 117 3.30 8.57 -13.45
CA GLN A 117 1.96 8.02 -13.35
C GLN A 117 1.79 7.27 -12.02
N TRP A 118 2.72 6.39 -11.68
CA TRP A 118 2.67 5.64 -10.42
C TRP A 118 2.79 6.52 -9.20
N PHE A 119 3.70 7.50 -9.20
CA PHE A 119 3.84 8.44 -8.09
C PHE A 119 2.53 9.18 -7.82
N ARG A 120 1.86 9.64 -8.88
CA ARG A 120 0.58 10.32 -8.78
C ARG A 120 -0.51 9.39 -8.25
N GLN A 121 -0.69 8.20 -8.83
CA GLN A 121 -1.71 7.23 -8.41
C GLN A 121 -1.56 6.82 -6.94
N LEU A 122 -0.34 6.53 -6.49
CA LEU A 122 -0.05 6.16 -5.11
C LEU A 122 -0.27 7.34 -4.14
N THR A 123 0.09 8.55 -4.55
CA THR A 123 -0.13 9.73 -3.73
C THR A 123 -1.62 10.06 -3.62
N ILE A 124 -2.40 9.88 -4.69
CA ILE A 124 -3.85 10.03 -4.65
C ILE A 124 -4.48 8.98 -3.72
N GLY A 125 -4.03 7.73 -3.80
CA GLY A 125 -4.49 6.67 -2.89
C GLY A 125 -4.20 7.02 -1.43
N LEU A 126 -2.97 7.43 -1.13
CA LEU A 126 -2.59 7.80 0.23
C LEU A 126 -3.35 9.04 0.74
N HIS A 127 -3.53 10.05 -0.11
CA HIS A 127 -4.33 11.22 0.23
C HIS A 127 -5.77 10.84 0.57
N ASN A 128 -6.38 9.93 -0.21
CA ASN A 128 -7.74 9.45 0.04
C ASN A 128 -7.88 8.70 1.37
N LEU A 129 -6.86 7.92 1.79
CA LEU A 129 -6.81 7.27 3.10
C LEU A 129 -6.78 8.32 4.22
N HIS A 130 -5.85 9.27 4.14
CA HIS A 130 -5.67 10.31 5.18
C HIS A 130 -6.90 11.22 5.32
N GLN A 131 -7.56 11.58 4.21
CA GLN A 131 -8.80 12.35 4.23
C GLN A 131 -9.96 11.61 4.92
N ARG A 132 -9.94 10.28 4.94
CA ARG A 132 -10.95 9.44 5.60
C ARG A 132 -10.52 8.99 6.99
N ARG A 133 -9.48 9.63 7.54
CA ARG A 133 -8.95 9.38 8.88
C ARG A 133 -8.42 7.96 9.02
N ILE A 134 -7.75 7.46 7.98
CA ILE A 134 -7.11 6.15 7.98
C ILE A 134 -5.60 6.37 7.87
N ILE A 135 -4.83 5.77 8.78
CA ILE A 135 -3.37 5.62 8.67
C ILE A 135 -3.12 4.21 8.14
N HIS A 136 -2.33 4.07 7.07
CA HIS A 136 -2.14 2.79 6.41
C HIS A 136 -1.16 1.88 7.17
N SER A 137 -0.06 2.46 7.64
CA SER A 137 1.00 1.85 8.46
C SER A 137 1.91 0.84 7.74
N ASP A 138 1.49 0.27 6.60
CA ASP A 138 2.32 -0.68 5.82
C ASP A 138 2.45 -0.34 4.31
N ILE A 139 2.81 0.90 3.97
CA ILE A 139 2.97 1.34 2.57
C ILE A 139 4.29 0.81 1.99
N LEU A 140 4.26 -0.35 1.33
CA LEU A 140 5.46 -0.97 0.73
C LEU A 140 5.15 -1.54 -0.66
N THR A 141 6.17 -1.79 -1.47
CA THR A 141 6.00 -2.27 -2.86
C THR A 141 5.31 -3.64 -2.96
N ARG A 142 5.27 -4.43 -1.87
CA ARG A 142 4.47 -5.66 -1.79
C ARG A 142 2.96 -5.40 -1.65
N ASN A 143 2.57 -4.26 -1.06
CA ASN A 143 1.18 -3.86 -0.83
C ASN A 143 0.69 -2.86 -1.89
N ILE A 144 1.34 -2.87 -3.06
CA ILE A 144 0.94 -2.10 -4.23
C ILE A 144 0.74 -3.09 -5.37
N LEU A 145 -0.46 -3.11 -5.95
CA LEU A 145 -0.82 -4.01 -7.03
C LEU A 145 -0.92 -3.29 -8.37
N LEU A 146 -0.69 -4.03 -9.46
CA LEU A 146 -0.83 -3.54 -10.83
C LEU A 146 -2.01 -4.22 -11.54
N ASP A 147 -2.78 -3.44 -12.30
CA ASP A 147 -3.75 -3.99 -13.25
C ASP A 147 -3.09 -4.32 -14.60
N GLY A 148 -3.89 -4.85 -15.54
CA GLY A 148 -3.42 -5.19 -16.89
C GLY A 148 -2.97 -3.97 -17.73
N SER A 149 -3.31 -2.75 -17.32
CA SER A 149 -2.90 -1.49 -17.95
C SER A 149 -1.73 -0.82 -17.22
N LEU A 150 -1.11 -1.52 -16.27
CA LEU A 150 -0.03 -1.01 -15.43
C LEU A 150 -0.42 0.17 -14.54
N ASN A 151 -1.70 0.34 -14.20
CA ASN A 151 -2.09 1.25 -13.13
C ASN A 151 -1.76 0.62 -11.78
N VAL A 152 -1.24 1.43 -10.86
CA VAL A 152 -0.96 1.00 -9.49
C VAL A 152 -2.08 1.38 -8.53
N ALA A 153 -2.34 0.52 -7.56
CA ALA A 153 -3.24 0.80 -6.45
C ALA A 153 -2.71 0.20 -5.15
N ILE A 154 -2.91 0.90 -4.04
CA ILE A 154 -2.59 0.44 -2.68
C ILE A 154 -3.59 -0.66 -2.30
N CYS A 155 -3.09 -1.72 -1.67
CA CYS A 155 -3.88 -2.80 -1.12
C CYS A 155 -3.46 -3.12 0.32
N ASP A 156 -4.14 -4.11 0.91
CA ASP A 156 -3.88 -4.65 2.24
C ASP A 156 -4.00 -3.63 3.38
N LEU A 157 -5.23 -3.49 3.89
CA LEU A 157 -5.56 -2.58 4.99
C LEU A 157 -5.47 -3.28 6.36
N GLY A 158 -4.87 -4.47 6.41
CA GLY A 158 -4.83 -5.33 7.58
C GLY A 158 -4.02 -4.77 8.76
N ALA A 159 -3.13 -3.81 8.50
CA ALA A 159 -2.34 -3.09 9.51
C ALA A 159 -2.88 -1.68 9.80
N SER A 160 -3.91 -1.22 9.07
CA SER A 160 -4.37 0.16 9.15
C SER A 160 -5.11 0.49 10.44
N SER A 161 -5.10 1.77 10.80
CA SER A 161 -5.78 2.34 11.95
C SER A 161 -6.87 3.31 11.50
N ILE A 162 -8.05 3.21 12.12
CA ILE A 162 -9.15 4.15 11.90
C ILE A 162 -9.11 5.19 13.02
N MET A 163 -8.79 6.42 12.66
CA MET A 163 -8.80 7.55 13.60
C MET A 163 -10.22 8.12 13.75
N PRO A 164 -10.53 8.74 14.90
CA PRO A 164 -11.73 9.55 15.07
C PRO A 164 -11.91 10.60 13.96
N ILE A 165 -13.16 10.95 13.66
CA ILE A 165 -13.46 11.81 12.50
C ILE A 165 -12.93 13.24 12.65
N ASP A 166 -12.92 13.72 13.89
CA ASP A 166 -12.50 15.04 14.35
C ASP A 166 -10.98 15.13 14.62
N THR A 167 -10.24 14.04 14.44
CA THR A 167 -8.78 14.03 14.59
C THR A 167 -8.10 14.99 13.61
N ILE A 168 -7.19 15.79 14.14
CA ILE A 168 -6.19 16.56 13.38
C ILE A 168 -5.06 15.59 13.05
N MET A 169 -5.05 15.09 11.80
CA MET A 169 -4.19 13.97 11.40
C MET A 169 -2.70 14.32 11.42
N GLU A 170 -2.37 15.60 11.23
CA GLU A 170 -1.00 16.11 11.13
C GLU A 170 -0.25 16.07 12.48
N ASP A 171 -1.01 16.17 13.58
CA ASP A 171 -0.48 16.29 14.94
C ASP A 171 -0.77 15.05 15.81
N THR A 172 -1.31 13.98 15.20
CA THR A 172 -1.78 12.80 15.92
C THR A 172 -1.08 11.53 15.42
N VAL A 173 -0.77 10.65 16.37
CA VAL A 173 -0.30 9.28 16.13
C VAL A 173 -1.36 8.27 16.60
N ASP A 174 -1.35 7.07 16.04
CA ASP A 174 -2.14 5.95 16.56
C ASP A 174 -1.45 5.24 17.74
N GLU A 175 -2.05 4.15 18.22
CA GLU A 175 -1.52 3.35 19.33
C GLU A 175 -0.15 2.72 19.05
N TYR A 176 0.24 2.60 17.79
CA TYR A 176 1.53 2.06 17.32
C TYR A 176 2.51 3.17 16.96
N ASN A 177 2.25 4.43 17.35
CA ASN A 177 3.03 5.61 16.97
C ASN A 177 3.15 5.82 15.44
N CYS A 178 2.19 5.30 14.68
CA CYS A 178 2.07 5.57 13.25
C CYS A 178 1.31 6.87 13.05
N SER A 179 1.65 7.60 11.98
CA SER A 179 1.01 8.87 11.61
C SER A 179 0.94 9.01 10.10
N ILE A 180 0.31 10.08 9.63
CA ILE A 180 0.38 10.41 8.20
C ILE A 180 1.84 10.61 7.73
N TRP A 181 2.75 10.97 8.64
CA TRP A 181 4.15 11.18 8.32
C TRP A 181 4.91 9.89 8.14
N THR A 182 4.62 8.86 8.94
CA THR A 182 5.21 7.53 8.75
C THR A 182 4.77 6.93 7.41
N ASP A 183 3.50 7.08 7.05
CA ASP A 183 2.98 6.66 5.75
C ASP A 183 3.67 7.42 4.59
N ILE A 184 3.82 8.74 4.70
CA ILE A 184 4.50 9.56 3.68
C ILE A 184 5.98 9.14 3.55
N CYS A 185 6.64 8.80 4.65
CA CYS A 185 8.02 8.33 4.64
C CYS A 185 8.15 6.98 3.92
N GLN A 186 7.25 6.04 4.22
CA GLN A 186 7.13 4.74 3.55
C GLN A 186 6.83 4.91 2.04
N LEU A 187 5.94 5.83 1.67
CA LEU A 187 5.72 6.19 0.26
C LEU A 187 7.01 6.72 -0.40
N GLY A 188 7.83 7.48 0.32
CA GLY A 188 9.16 7.90 -0.12
C GLY A 188 10.12 6.74 -0.39
N LEU A 189 10.06 5.67 0.42
CA LEU A 189 10.81 4.42 0.17
C LEU A 189 10.33 3.76 -1.12
N VAL A 190 9.01 3.60 -1.30
CA VAL A 190 8.41 3.08 -2.54
C VAL A 190 8.88 3.88 -3.77
N PHE A 191 8.85 5.20 -3.67
CA PHE A 191 9.33 6.09 -4.73
C PHE A 191 10.81 5.86 -5.05
N TYR A 192 11.64 5.70 -4.02
CA TYR A 192 13.05 5.35 -4.21
C TYR A 192 13.23 4.01 -4.94
N GLU A 193 12.48 2.97 -4.55
CA GLU A 193 12.56 1.65 -5.22
C GLU A 193 12.14 1.74 -6.69
N ILE A 194 11.07 2.48 -6.99
CA ILE A 194 10.58 2.70 -8.36
C ILE A 194 11.65 3.37 -9.23
N VAL A 195 12.32 4.42 -8.74
CA VAL A 195 13.27 5.21 -9.57
C VAL A 195 14.65 4.55 -9.66
N THR A 196 15.07 3.81 -8.62
CA THR A 196 16.42 3.21 -8.56
C THR A 196 16.44 1.74 -8.95
N GLY A 197 15.32 1.03 -8.81
CA GLY A 197 15.24 -0.43 -8.90
C GLY A 197 15.90 -1.16 -7.72
N ARG A 198 16.23 -0.44 -6.62
CA ARG A 198 16.92 -1.02 -5.46
C ARG A 198 15.94 -1.15 -4.29
N GLU A 199 15.77 -2.37 -3.82
CA GLU A 199 15.03 -2.66 -2.58
C GLU A 199 15.78 -2.06 -1.38
N THR A 200 15.07 -1.39 -0.48
CA THR A 200 15.69 -0.69 0.65
C THR A 200 15.88 -1.58 1.87
N GLY A 201 14.95 -2.52 2.10
CA GLY A 201 14.91 -3.35 3.31
C GLY A 201 14.67 -2.58 4.61
N ILE A 202 14.30 -1.29 4.52
CA ILE A 202 14.09 -0.43 5.69
C ILE A 202 12.72 -0.72 6.28
N SER A 203 12.69 -1.02 7.58
CA SER A 203 11.47 -1.18 8.37
C SER A 203 11.37 -0.06 9.40
N LEU A 204 10.16 0.46 9.61
CA LEU A 204 9.88 1.46 10.66
C LEU A 204 9.70 0.82 12.05
N TYR A 205 9.69 -0.51 12.14
CA TYR A 205 9.34 -1.29 13.33
C TYR A 205 10.52 -2.09 13.93
N ASP A 206 11.75 -1.84 13.47
CA ASP A 206 12.93 -2.70 13.69
C ASP A 206 13.90 -2.18 14.79
N ASN A 207 14.88 -2.98 15.24
CA ASN A 207 14.87 -4.09 16.21
C ASN A 207 15.88 -3.76 17.35
N SER A 208 15.94 -2.49 17.75
CA SER A 208 17.01 -1.97 18.62
C SER A 208 16.69 -2.13 20.12
N GLY A 209 16.14 -3.29 20.52
CA GLY A 209 15.84 -3.62 21.93
C GLY A 209 14.62 -2.90 22.53
N GLY A 210 13.67 -2.45 21.71
CA GLY A 210 12.40 -1.82 22.13
C GLY A 210 11.17 -2.65 21.77
N ASP A 211 9.98 -2.10 21.99
CA ASP A 211 8.72 -2.70 21.53
C ASP A 211 8.62 -2.61 19.99
N ASN A 212 8.70 -3.76 19.33
CA ASN A 212 8.64 -3.89 17.87
C ASN A 212 7.24 -3.61 17.29
N SER A 213 6.25 -3.32 18.14
CA SER A 213 4.94 -2.86 17.69
C SER A 213 4.90 -1.35 17.42
N VAL A 214 5.92 -0.59 17.84
CA VAL A 214 5.90 0.89 17.77
C VAL A 214 6.75 1.40 16.61
N ALA A 215 6.14 2.14 15.69
CA ALA A 215 6.80 2.77 14.57
C ALA A 215 7.72 3.92 15.02
N ARG A 216 8.84 4.10 14.32
CA ARG A 216 9.74 5.24 14.50
C ARG A 216 10.05 5.90 13.17
N PHE A 217 9.91 7.23 13.10
CA PHE A 217 10.35 7.97 11.93
C PHE A 217 11.87 7.79 11.76
N PRO A 218 12.35 7.33 10.58
CA PRO A 218 13.74 6.96 10.41
C PRO A 218 14.63 8.20 10.38
N SER A 219 15.75 8.15 11.08
CA SER A 219 16.79 9.18 10.96
C SER A 219 17.34 9.24 9.53
N ARG A 220 17.69 10.43 9.03
CA ARG A 220 18.18 10.57 7.64
C ARG A 220 19.39 9.68 7.30
N HIS A 221 20.25 9.35 8.26
CA HIS A 221 21.46 8.55 8.02
C HIS A 221 21.19 7.06 7.71
N ILE A 222 20.04 6.52 8.12
CA ILE A 222 19.65 5.14 7.76
C ILE A 222 18.98 5.06 6.38
N LEU A 223 18.48 6.19 5.88
CA LEU A 223 17.84 6.28 4.57
C LEU A 223 18.88 6.36 3.44
N PRO A 224 18.65 5.71 2.29
CA PRO A 224 19.64 5.67 1.22
C PRO A 224 19.89 7.08 0.63
N PRO A 225 21.08 7.34 0.07
CA PRO A 225 21.33 8.59 -0.63
C PRO A 225 20.54 8.62 -1.95
N VAL A 226 19.92 9.77 -2.26
CA VAL A 226 19.25 9.99 -3.54
C VAL A 226 20.20 10.73 -4.48
N GLY A 227 20.58 10.09 -5.58
CA GLY A 227 21.54 10.65 -6.54
C GLY A 227 21.06 11.97 -7.15
N THR A 228 21.99 12.89 -7.42
CA THR A 228 21.71 14.24 -7.95
C THR A 228 20.99 14.24 -9.31
N ARG A 229 21.11 13.17 -10.09
CA ARG A 229 20.48 12.99 -11.40
C ARG A 229 19.09 12.35 -11.36
N ILE A 230 18.61 11.96 -10.18
CA ILE A 230 17.25 11.42 -10.03
C ILE A 230 16.25 12.57 -10.12
N TRP A 231 15.36 12.51 -11.12
CA TRP A 231 14.39 13.58 -11.39
C TRP A 231 13.47 13.87 -10.20
N ALA A 232 13.12 12.83 -9.42
CA ALA A 232 12.24 12.92 -8.27
C ALA A 232 12.95 13.20 -6.93
N ARG A 233 14.24 13.58 -6.96
CA ARG A 233 15.06 13.71 -5.74
C ARG A 233 14.40 14.58 -4.67
N ASP A 234 13.95 15.77 -5.03
CA ASP A 234 13.34 16.71 -4.08
C ASP A 234 12.06 16.15 -3.45
N ILE A 235 11.28 15.38 -4.21
CA ILE A 235 10.05 14.74 -3.72
C ILE A 235 10.41 13.69 -2.66
N ILE A 236 11.33 12.78 -3.00
CA ILE A 236 11.77 11.69 -2.11
C ILE A 236 12.41 12.25 -0.83
N GLU A 237 13.35 13.20 -0.96
CA GLU A 237 14.01 13.81 0.21
C GLU A 237 13.03 14.62 1.08
N THR A 238 11.93 15.12 0.51
CA THR A 238 10.88 15.77 1.30
C THR A 238 10.00 14.77 2.04
N CYS A 239 9.69 13.61 1.45
CA CYS A 239 9.00 12.51 2.14
C CYS A 239 9.79 12.01 3.38
N TRP A 240 11.11 12.13 3.34
CA TRP A 240 12.03 11.70 4.40
C TRP A 240 12.38 12.78 5.42
N ARG A 241 11.65 13.91 5.40
CA ARG A 241 11.64 14.88 6.48
C ARG A 241 10.28 14.79 7.15
N GLU A 242 10.27 14.46 8.43
CA GLU A 242 9.03 14.46 9.21
C GLU A 242 8.36 15.84 9.14
N GLY A 243 7.06 15.88 8.84
CA GLY A 243 6.35 17.14 8.58
C GLY A 243 6.76 17.87 7.29
N GLY A 244 7.56 17.26 6.41
CA GLY A 244 8.21 17.93 5.26
C GLY A 244 7.25 18.57 4.24
N TYR A 245 5.99 18.16 4.22
CA TYR A 245 4.93 18.74 3.40
C TYR A 245 3.96 19.65 4.17
N GLY A 246 4.18 19.86 5.48
CA GLY A 246 3.35 20.68 6.36
C GLY A 246 1.86 20.29 6.33
N ALA A 247 0.97 21.21 6.64
CA ALA A 247 -0.47 20.93 6.68
C ALA A 247 -1.09 20.35 5.38
N ALA A 248 -0.37 20.37 4.25
CA ALA A 248 -0.84 19.74 3.01
C ALA A 248 -0.66 18.21 2.99
N GLY A 249 0.24 17.64 3.79
CA GLY A 249 0.53 16.20 3.80
C GLY A 249 0.75 15.63 2.40
N ALA A 250 0.04 14.55 2.05
CA ALA A 250 0.10 13.93 0.73
C ALA A 250 -0.33 14.86 -0.43
N ALA A 251 -1.21 15.85 -0.20
CA ALA A 251 -1.58 16.82 -1.24
C ALA A 251 -0.39 17.72 -1.63
N GLY A 252 0.55 17.93 -0.72
CA GLY A 252 1.80 18.64 -1.00
C GLY A 252 2.69 17.90 -2.01
N ILE A 253 2.65 16.56 -2.01
CA ILE A 253 3.34 15.73 -3.01
C ILE A 253 2.70 15.91 -4.39
N LEU A 254 1.36 15.88 -4.48
CA LEU A 254 0.63 16.11 -5.74
C LEU A 254 0.97 17.47 -6.35
N ALA A 255 0.97 18.52 -5.52
CA ALA A 255 1.32 19.87 -5.97
C ALA A 255 2.76 19.95 -6.53
N LYS A 256 3.70 19.18 -5.98
CA LYS A 256 5.06 19.08 -6.55
C LYS A 256 5.05 18.31 -7.88
N LEU A 257 4.37 17.18 -7.96
CA LEU A 257 4.27 16.37 -9.19
C LEU A 257 3.66 17.15 -10.36
N ASP A 258 2.61 17.93 -10.11
CA ASP A 258 1.91 18.70 -11.15
C ASP A 258 2.78 19.86 -11.69
N LYS A 259 3.59 20.49 -10.83
CA LYS A 259 4.59 21.49 -11.26
C LYS A 259 5.60 20.90 -12.23
N PHE A 260 6.06 19.66 -12.01
CA PHE A 260 6.97 18.97 -12.93
C PHE A 260 6.32 18.68 -14.28
N GLN A 261 5.04 18.26 -14.30
CA GLN A 261 4.31 18.04 -15.57
C GLN A 261 4.14 19.35 -16.36
N GLY A 262 3.78 20.44 -15.69
CA GLY A 262 3.66 21.76 -16.30
C GLY A 262 5.00 22.33 -16.79
N TRP A 263 6.13 21.89 -16.21
CA TRP A 263 7.47 22.19 -16.73
C TRP A 263 7.74 21.40 -18.01
N CYS A 264 7.58 20.07 -18.00
CA CYS A 264 7.81 19.25 -19.20
C CYS A 264 6.96 19.68 -20.41
N ARG A 265 5.67 20.02 -20.23
CA ARG A 265 4.82 20.52 -21.32
C ARG A 265 5.25 21.88 -21.88
N ARG A 266 5.92 22.72 -21.09
CA ARG A 266 6.41 24.04 -21.54
C ARG A 266 7.72 23.97 -22.32
N TYR A 267 8.48 22.88 -22.19
CA TYR A 267 9.74 22.69 -22.90
C TYR A 267 9.65 21.65 -24.03
N ASP A 268 8.51 21.00 -24.20
CA ASP A 268 8.16 20.21 -25.40
C ASP A 268 7.61 21.12 -26.51
N VAL A 269 8.30 22.22 -26.79
CA VAL A 269 8.06 23.07 -27.97
C VAL A 269 9.06 22.65 -29.04
N SER A 270 8.88 21.44 -29.57
CA SER A 270 9.46 21.03 -30.84
C SER A 270 8.67 21.59 -32.05
N SER A 271 7.80 22.57 -31.81
CA SER A 271 7.18 23.41 -32.83
C SER A 271 7.70 24.86 -32.76
N ILE A 272 9.00 25.05 -33.01
CA ILE A 272 9.49 26.28 -33.65
C ILE A 272 9.87 25.87 -35.07
N ARG A 273 8.86 25.87 -35.95
CA ARG A 273 9.06 26.16 -37.36
C ARG A 273 8.86 27.65 -37.53
N VAL A 274 9.95 28.39 -37.76
CA VAL A 274 10.09 29.40 -38.82
C VAL A 274 11.54 29.35 -39.26
#